data_AF-T0LS63-F1
#
_entry.id   AF-T0LS63-F1
#
_cell.length_a   1.000
_cell.length_b   1.000
_cell.length_c   1.000
_cell.angle_alpha   90.00
_cell.angle_beta   90.00
_cell.angle_gamma   90.00
#
_symmetry.space_group_name_H-M   'P 1'
#
loop_
_entity.id
_entity.type
_entity.pdbx_description
1 polymer ?
#
loop_
_entity_poly.entity_id
_entity_poly.type
_entity_poly.pdbx_seq_one_letter_code
_entity_poly.pdbx_strand_id
1 'polypeptide(L)' 'MPKTITIKKSVYDELLGFKKENESFSDLLDRLVKSQSKKDLLLSLRGSVEFEDKNGLLMDLEKKRWEKRN' A
#
# COMPACT_ATOMS: atom_id res chain seq x y z
N MET A 1 19.27 22.16 1.00
CA MET A 1 20.06 22.42 2.24
C MET A 1 19.74 21.34 3.27
N PRO A 2 20.74 20.72 3.91
CA PRO A 2 20.51 19.74 4.96
C PRO A 2 19.91 20.41 6.20
N LYS A 3 19.00 19.71 6.88
CA LYS A 3 18.40 20.12 8.15
C LYS A 3 18.57 18.98 9.14
N THR A 4 18.84 19.32 10.40
CA THR A 4 18.90 18.36 11.49
C THR A 4 17.55 18.32 12.20
N ILE A 5 17.05 17.11 12.45
CA ILE A 5 15.84 16.88 13.25
C ILE A 5 16.19 15.98 14.43
N THR A 6 15.55 16.21 15.56
CA THR A 6 15.66 15.34 16.74
C THR A 6 14.47 14.41 16.76
N ILE A 7 14.71 13.10 16.88
CA ILE A 7 13.66 12.08 16.97
C ILE A 7 13.89 11.17 18.16
N LYS A 8 12.83 10.52 18.65
CA LYS A 8 12.92 9.52 19.70
C LYS A 8 13.72 8.31 19.21
N LYS A 9 14.47 7.67 20.10
CA LYS A 9 15.26 6.48 19.79
C LYS A 9 14.40 5.33 19.22
N SER A 10 13.24 5.07 19.82
CA SER A 10 12.33 4.03 19.33
C SER A 10 11.91 4.24 17.87
N VAL A 11 11.65 5.49 17.49
CA VAL A 11 11.28 5.86 16.11
C VAL A 11 12.47 5.69 15.17
N TYR A 12 13.69 6.02 15.61
CA TYR A 12 14.89 5.76 14.83
C TYR A 12 15.08 4.27 14.55
N ASP A 13 14.91 3.42 15.58
CA ASP A 13 15.08 1.96 15.46
C ASP A 13 14.04 1.36 14.49
N GLU A 14 12.79 1.84 14.54
CA GLU A 14 11.76 1.46 13.57
C GLU A 14 12.14 1.86 12.15
N LEU A 15 12.54 3.12 11.93
CA LEU A 15 12.93 3.61 10.59
C LEU A 15 14.15 2.86 10.04
N LEU A 16 15.06 2.43 10.91
CA LEU A 16 16.21 1.59 10.52
C LEU A 16 15.74 0.26 9.90
N GLY A 17 14.67 -0.34 10.43
CA GLY A 17 14.09 -1.56 9.89
C GLY A 17 13.39 -1.38 8.53
N PHE A 18 12.91 -0.18 8.21
CA PHE A 18 12.28 0.14 6.92
C PHE A 18 13.27 0.62 5.85
N LYS A 19 14.47 1.01 6.26
CA LYS A 19 15.54 1.53 5.40
C LYS A 19 16.22 0.40 4.63
N LYS A 20 16.40 0.55 3.32
CA LYS A 20 17.19 -0.42 2.53
C LYS A 20 18.69 -0.23 2.75
N GLU A 21 19.47 -1.27 2.45
CA GLU A 21 20.93 -1.35 2.68
C GLU A 21 21.69 -0.09 2.22
N ASN A 22 21.42 0.40 1.00
CA ASN A 22 22.10 1.55 0.41
C ASN A 22 21.22 2.82 0.29
N GLU A 23 20.08 2.86 0.98
CA GLU A 23 19.14 3.99 0.95
C GLU A 23 19.48 4.99 2.06
N SER A 24 19.46 6.31 1.82
CA SER A 24 19.60 7.29 2.90
C SER A 24 18.29 7.48 3.67
N PHE A 25 18.33 8.04 4.89
CA PHE A 25 17.10 8.39 5.61
C PHE A 25 16.25 9.43 4.87
N SER A 26 16.90 10.34 4.13
CA SER A 26 16.19 11.30 3.27
C SER A 26 15.39 10.57 2.19
N ASP A 27 16.00 9.60 1.51
CA ASP A 27 15.35 8.82 0.45
C ASP A 27 14.19 7.96 1.00
N LEU A 28 14.39 7.35 2.18
CA LEU A 28 13.34 6.62 2.89
C LEU A 28 12.13 7.52 3.18
N LEU A 29 12.36 8.69 3.76
CA LEU A 29 11.28 9.63 4.10
C LEU A 29 10.57 10.12 2.84
N ASP A 30 11.32 10.45 1.79
CA ASP A 30 10.78 10.83 0.48
C ASP A 30 9.91 9.72 -0.12
N ARG A 31 10.37 8.46 -0.03
CA ARG A 31 9.62 7.29 -0.48
C ARG A 31 8.36 7.08 0.33
N LEU A 32 8.42 7.23 1.65
CA LEU A 32 7.26 7.09 2.53
C LEU A 32 6.21 8.15 2.21
N VAL A 33 6.61 9.43 2.10
CA VAL A 33 5.73 10.54 1.71
C VAL A 33 5.13 10.31 0.31
N LYS A 34 5.93 9.89 -0.68
CA LYS A 34 5.47 9.55 -2.03
C LYS A 34 4.64 8.27 -2.10
N SER A 35 4.77 7.37 -1.14
CA SER A 35 3.96 6.14 -1.08
C SER A 35 2.57 6.41 -0.47
N GLN A 36 2.47 7.37 0.43
CA GLN A 36 1.19 7.84 1.00
C GLN A 36 0.23 8.27 -0.12
N SER A 37 0.75 9.02 -1.11
CA SER A 37 -0.06 9.48 -2.25
C SER A 37 -0.60 8.33 -3.09
N LYS A 38 0.06 7.16 -3.13
CA LYS A 38 -0.44 6.02 -3.91
C LYS A 38 -1.66 5.39 -3.25
N LYS A 39 -1.76 5.35 -1.92
CA LYS A 39 -2.95 4.83 -1.24
C LYS A 39 -4.14 5.75 -1.47
N ASP A 40 -3.95 7.05 -1.31
CA ASP A 40 -5.01 8.05 -1.51
C ASP A 40 -5.38 8.17 -3.00
N LEU A 41 -4.41 8.06 -3.91
CA LEU A 41 -4.63 7.97 -5.35
C LEU A 41 -5.36 6.67 -5.74
N LEU A 42 -5.03 5.52 -5.14
CA LEU A 42 -5.76 4.27 -5.36
C LEU A 42 -7.18 4.32 -4.78
N LEU A 43 -7.40 5.05 -3.69
CA LEU A 43 -8.73 5.34 -3.14
C LEU A 43 -9.53 6.29 -4.04
N SER A 44 -8.89 7.31 -4.62
CA SER A 44 -9.55 8.24 -5.56
C SER A 44 -9.78 7.63 -6.94
N LEU A 45 -8.92 6.71 -7.38
CA LEU A 45 -9.05 5.94 -8.62
C LEU A 45 -9.92 4.69 -8.45
N ARG A 46 -10.28 4.31 -7.22
CA ARG A 46 -11.36 3.35 -6.97
C ARG A 46 -12.66 4.01 -7.40
N GLY A 47 -12.91 4.01 -8.71
CA GLY A 47 -14.26 4.15 -9.24
C GLY A 47 -15.11 3.12 -8.54
N SER A 48 -16.08 3.58 -7.77
CA SER A 48 -17.06 2.71 -7.14
C SER A 48 -17.93 2.16 -8.26
N VAL A 49 -17.60 0.96 -8.76
CA VAL A 49 -18.54 0.22 -9.59
C VAL A 49 -19.52 -0.42 -8.62
N GLU A 50 -20.71 0.17 -8.52
CA GLU A 50 -21.83 -0.48 -7.86
C GLU A 50 -22.23 -1.68 -8.73
N PHE A 51 -22.06 -2.88 -8.18
CA PHE A 51 -22.52 -4.11 -8.82
C PHE A 51 -23.97 -4.33 -8.40
N GLU A 52 -24.91 -4.20 -9.34
CA GLU A 52 -26.35 -4.40 -9.11
C GLU A 52 -26.64 -5.76 -8.44
N ASP A 53 -25.92 -6.83 -8.84
CA ASP A 53 -25.96 -8.13 -8.18
C ASP A 53 -24.56 -8.71 -7.92
N LYS A 54 -23.91 -8.17 -6.89
CA LYS A 54 -22.60 -8.64 -6.44
C LYS A 54 -22.60 -10.12 -6.04
N ASN A 55 -23.69 -10.62 -5.46
CA ASN A 55 -23.74 -11.97 -4.91
C ASN A 55 -23.86 -13.01 -6.01
N GLY A 56 -24.70 -12.78 -7.02
CA GLY A 56 -24.76 -13.61 -8.22
C GLY A 56 -23.42 -13.70 -8.93
N LEU A 57 -22.74 -12.56 -9.09
CA LEU A 57 -21.40 -12.52 -9.71
C LEU A 57 -20.35 -13.36 -8.95
N LEU A 58 -20.41 -13.35 -7.61
CA LEU A 58 -19.50 -14.14 -6.77
C LEU A 58 -19.79 -15.64 -6.88
N MET A 59 -21.06 -16.03 -6.93
CA MET A 59 -21.46 -17.43 -7.11
C MET A 59 -20.99 -17.98 -8.47
N ASP A 60 -21.13 -17.21 -9.54
CA ASP A 60 -20.67 -17.59 -10.88
C ASP A 60 -19.15 -17.77 -10.93
N LEU A 61 -18.41 -16.88 -10.25
CA LEU A 61 -16.96 -16.99 -10.10
C LEU A 61 -16.55 -18.26 -9.34
N GLU A 62 -17.27 -18.59 -8.27
CA GLU A 62 -17.01 -19.78 -7.47
C GLU A 62 -17.28 -21.06 -8.26
N LYS A 63 -18.38 -21.09 -9.03
CA LYS A 63 -18.71 -22.20 -9.93
C LYS A 63 -17.61 -22.42 -10.97
N LYS A 64 -17.17 -21.37 -11.68
CA LYS A 64 -16.07 -21.46 -12.66
C LYS A 64 -14.75 -21.91 -12.04
N ARG A 65 -14.47 -21.50 -10.80
CA ARG A 65 -13.28 -21.95 -10.07
C ARG A 65 -13.37 -23.41 -9.68
N TRP A 66 -14.55 -23.90 -9.32
CA TRP A 66 -14.79 -25.30 -9.04
C TRP A 66 -14.62 -26.16 -10.30
N GLU A 67 -15.19 -25.74 -11.43
CA GLU A 67 -15.05 -26.41 -12.74
C GLU A 67 -13.60 -26.48 -13.24
N LYS A 68 -12.73 -25.56 -12.80
CA LYS A 68 -11.31 -25.58 -13.18
C LYS A 68 -10.46 -26.48 -12.26
N ARG A 69 -10.94 -26.75 -11.05
CA ARG A 69 -10.21 -27.52 -10.03
C ARG A 69 -10.59 -29.01 -10.01
N ASN A 70 -11.75 -29.35 -10.54
CA ASN A 70 -12.22 -30.73 -10.74
C ASN A 70 -12.28 -31.04 -12.23
#